data_AF-A0A929M112-F1
#
_entry.id   AF-A0A929M112-F1
#
_cell.length_a   1.000
_cell.length_b   1.000
_cell.length_c   1.000
_cell.angle_alpha   90.00
_cell.angle_beta   90.00
_cell.angle_gamma   90.00
#
_symmetry.space_group_name_H-M   'P 1'
#
loop_
_entity.id
_entity.type
_entity.pdbx_description
1 polymer ?
#
loop_
_entity_poly.entity_id
_entity_poly.type
_entity_poly.pdbx_seq_one_letter_code
_entity_poly.pdbx_strand_id
1 'polypeptide(L)'
;MTKVNTSEYQSFDQITARLDSIVDQVRDKDISLEHSLDLFDEAIALGSKAVTMVDTTEFTTEEEERLVQIQKDSNTVEDTVSDQVENLAEGSLDTKQDVSVQQESQISVSESNED
;
A
#
# COMPACT_ATOMS: atom_id res chain seq x y z
N MET A 1 -21.48 -4.81 -16.76
CA MET A 1 -20.75 -4.18 -15.65
C MET A 1 -21.53 -2.96 -15.22
N THR A 2 -22.37 -3.16 -14.21
CA THR A 2 -23.11 -2.10 -13.55
C THR A 2 -22.10 -1.14 -12.90
N LYS A 3 -22.25 0.18 -13.06
CA LYS A 3 -21.35 1.14 -12.42
C LYS A 3 -21.55 1.05 -10.91
N VAL A 4 -20.55 0.54 -10.20
CA VAL A 4 -20.54 0.50 -8.74
C VAL A 4 -20.37 1.92 -8.20
N ASN A 5 -21.34 2.40 -7.42
CA ASN A 5 -21.28 3.73 -6.79
C ASN A 5 -20.87 3.61 -5.32
N THR A 6 -19.57 3.67 -5.02
CA THR A 6 -19.05 3.61 -3.64
C THR A 6 -19.09 4.95 -2.90
N SER A 7 -19.51 6.02 -3.57
CA SER A 7 -19.53 7.40 -3.02
C SER A 7 -20.54 7.61 -1.89
N GLU A 8 -21.50 6.70 -1.70
CA GLU A 8 -22.50 6.82 -0.63
C GLU A 8 -21.99 6.38 0.76
N TYR A 9 -20.93 5.57 0.81
CA TYR A 9 -20.39 5.02 2.06
C TYR A 9 -19.17 5.81 2.54
N GLN A 10 -19.34 6.76 3.45
CA GLN A 10 -18.29 7.70 3.86
C GLN A 10 -17.50 7.28 5.11
N SER A 11 -18.02 6.33 5.87
CA SER A 11 -17.36 5.81 7.08
C SER A 11 -17.13 4.30 6.99
N PHE A 12 -16.15 3.79 7.74
CA PHE A 12 -15.85 2.36 7.81
C PHE A 12 -17.07 1.53 8.23
N ASP A 13 -17.83 1.97 9.23
CA ASP A 13 -19.03 1.26 9.72
C ASP A 13 -20.15 1.13 8.66
N GLN A 14 -20.29 2.14 7.80
CA GLN A 14 -21.24 2.10 6.69
C GLN A 14 -20.80 1.09 5.64
N ILE A 15 -19.50 1.00 5.37
CA ILE A 15 -18.94 0.04 4.43
C ILE A 15 -19.11 -1.38 4.96
N THR A 16 -18.82 -1.63 6.24
CA THR A 16 -18.97 -2.98 6.84
C THR A 16 -20.43 -3.41 6.88
N ALA A 17 -21.35 -2.53 7.28
CA ALA A 17 -22.79 -2.83 7.24
C ALA A 17 -23.29 -3.17 5.83
N ARG A 18 -22.75 -2.51 4.80
CA ARG A 18 -23.08 -2.85 3.41
C ARG A 18 -22.50 -4.20 2.98
N LEU A 19 -21.25 -4.48 3.34
CA LEU A 19 -20.62 -5.78 3.05
C LEU A 19 -21.40 -6.94 3.69
N ASP A 20 -21.86 -6.78 4.93
CA ASP A 20 -22.72 -7.76 5.61
C ASP A 20 -24.05 -7.96 4.87
N SER A 21 -24.69 -6.87 4.45
CA SER A 21 -25.91 -6.93 3.63
C SER A 21 -25.70 -7.63 2.28
N ILE A 22 -24.54 -7.45 1.65
CA ILE A 22 -24.16 -8.15 0.42
C ILE A 22 -24.01 -9.65 0.69
N VAL A 23 -23.37 -10.04 1.79
CA VAL A 23 -23.23 -11.45 2.19
C VAL A 23 -24.59 -12.10 2.36
N ASP A 24 -25.54 -11.44 3.02
CA ASP A 24 -26.90 -11.96 3.19
C ASP A 24 -27.62 -12.15 1.85
N GLN A 25 -27.48 -11.20 0.92
CA GLN A 25 -28.08 -11.29 -0.42
C GLN A 25 -27.47 -12.41 -1.27
N VAL A 26 -26.15 -12.57 -1.26
CA VAL A 26 -25.46 -13.62 -2.04
C VAL A 26 -25.76 -15.02 -1.51
N ARG A 27 -26.12 -15.13 -0.23
CA ARG A 27 -26.53 -16.41 0.40
C ARG A 27 -27.98 -16.79 0.08
N ASP A 28 -28.78 -15.85 -0.40
CA ASP A 28 -30.13 -16.14 -0.89
C ASP A 28 -30.05 -17.09 -2.10
N LYS A 29 -30.97 -18.05 -2.18
CA LYS A 29 -31.05 -19.00 -3.30
C LYS A 29 -31.86 -18.46 -4.46
N ASP A 30 -32.62 -17.39 -4.24
CA ASP A 30 -33.48 -16.78 -5.24
C ASP A 30 -32.75 -15.68 -6.05
N ILE A 31 -31.50 -15.35 -5.68
CA ILE A 31 -30.66 -14.42 -6.44
C ILE A 31 -30.07 -15.08 -7.69
N SER A 32 -30.06 -14.36 -8.82
CA SER A 32 -29.42 -14.86 -10.03
C SER A 32 -27.90 -14.73 -9.94
N LEU A 33 -27.17 -15.61 -10.66
CA LEU A 33 -25.71 -15.55 -10.72
C LEU A 33 -25.21 -14.17 -11.18
N GLU A 34 -25.87 -13.56 -12.17
CA GLU A 34 -25.49 -12.23 -12.67
C GLU A 34 -25.61 -11.17 -11.57
N HIS A 35 -26.67 -11.20 -10.76
CA HIS A 35 -26.80 -10.29 -9.62
C HIS A 35 -25.75 -10.58 -8.54
N SER A 36 -25.43 -11.84 -8.26
CA SER A 36 -24.35 -12.17 -7.33
C SER A 36 -22.98 -11.69 -7.80
N LEU A 37 -22.73 -11.68 -9.11
CA LEU A 37 -21.48 -11.15 -9.68
C LEU A 37 -21.42 -9.63 -9.60
N ASP A 38 -22.54 -8.93 -9.85
CA ASP A 38 -22.62 -7.48 -9.67
C ASP A 38 -22.38 -7.08 -8.20
N LEU A 39 -22.96 -7.83 -7.25
CA LEU A 39 -22.72 -7.64 -5.81
C LEU A 39 -21.28 -7.94 -5.39
N PHE A 40 -20.63 -8.90 -6.06
CA PHE A 40 -19.22 -9.21 -5.81
C PHE A 40 -18.29 -8.08 -6.27
N ASP A 41 -18.54 -7.52 -7.46
CA ASP A 41 -17.83 -6.33 -7.95
C ASP A 41 -18.04 -5.13 -7.01
N GLU A 42 -19.26 -4.97 -6.48
CA GLU A 42 -19.55 -3.97 -5.45
C GLU A 42 -18.70 -4.18 -4.19
N ALA A 43 -18.64 -5.41 -3.68
CA ALA A 43 -17.84 -5.75 -2.51
C ALA A 43 -16.33 -5.48 -2.72
N ILE A 44 -15.79 -5.75 -3.91
CA ILE A 44 -14.39 -5.45 -4.25
C ILE A 44 -14.13 -3.94 -4.16
N ALA A 45 -15.02 -3.12 -4.72
CA ALA A 45 -14.86 -1.68 -4.71
C ALA A 45 -14.97 -1.10 -3.28
N LEU A 46 -15.91 -1.63 -2.48
CA LEU A 46 -16.06 -1.26 -1.06
C LEU A 46 -14.86 -1.68 -0.22
N GLY A 47 -14.36 -2.90 -0.40
CA GLY A 47 -13.16 -3.39 0.28
C GLY A 47 -11.93 -2.55 -0.06
N SER A 48 -11.75 -2.20 -1.34
CA SER A 48 -10.67 -1.32 -1.77
C SER A 48 -10.74 0.05 -1.10
N LYS A 49 -11.95 0.63 -1.00
CA LYS A 49 -12.18 1.91 -0.32
C LYS A 49 -11.90 1.82 1.18
N ALA A 50 -12.33 0.75 1.84
CA ALA A 50 -12.09 0.53 3.26
C ALA A 50 -10.59 0.42 3.57
N VAL A 51 -9.83 -0.29 2.74
CA VAL A 51 -8.36 -0.37 2.86
C VAL A 51 -7.75 1.02 2.74
N THR A 52 -8.12 1.81 1.72
CA THR A 52 -7.64 3.19 1.59
C THR A 52 -7.98 4.04 2.81
N MET A 53 -9.18 3.91 3.36
CA MET A 53 -9.62 4.68 4.54
C MET A 53 -8.79 4.33 5.79
N VAL A 54 -8.45 3.06 5.99
CA VAL A 54 -7.57 2.63 7.10
C VAL A 54 -6.13 3.08 6.89
N ASP A 55 -5.67 3.14 5.63
CA ASP A 55 -4.35 3.67 5.27
C ASP A 55 -4.27 5.20 5.39
N THR A 56 -5.41 5.90 5.35
CA THR A 56 -5.43 7.35 5.47
C THR A 56 -5.29 7.70 6.95
N THR A 57 -4.14 8.23 7.35
CA THR A 57 -3.91 8.68 8.72
C THR A 57 -4.84 9.85 9.05
N GLU A 58 -5.84 9.64 9.91
CA GLU A 58 -6.65 10.71 10.47
C GLU A 58 -5.89 11.40 11.60
N PHE A 59 -5.14 12.46 11.27
CA PHE A 59 -4.53 13.33 12.26
C PHE A 59 -5.59 14.25 12.86
N THR A 60 -5.50 14.48 14.17
CA THR A 60 -6.21 15.61 14.77
C THR A 60 -5.63 16.92 14.22
N THR A 61 -6.41 18.00 14.19
CA THR A 61 -5.92 19.32 13.74
C THR A 61 -4.66 19.75 14.48
N GLU A 62 -4.56 19.42 15.77
CA GLU A 62 -3.39 19.71 16.60
C GLU A 62 -2.16 18.87 16.18
N GLU A 63 -2.33 17.60 15.80
CA GLU A 63 -1.24 16.76 15.28
C GLU A 63 -0.81 17.14 13.86
N GLU A 64 -1.75 17.59 13.02
CA GLU A 64 -1.47 18.17 11.72
C GLU A 64 -0.61 19.44 11.84
N GLU A 65 -0.98 20.36 12.73
CA GLU A 65 -0.19 21.57 13.01
C GLU A 65 1.21 21.22 13.53
N ARG A 66 1.31 20.21 14.40
CA ARG A 66 2.59 19.74 14.92
C ARG A 66 3.47 19.14 13.83
N LEU A 67 2.90 18.38 12.90
CA LEU A 67 3.63 17.80 11.76
C LEU A 67 4.12 18.88 10.80
N VAL A 68 3.28 19.88 10.50
CA VAL A 68 3.68 21.04 9.68
C VAL A 68 4.82 21.80 10.36
N GLN A 69 4.76 21.98 11.67
CA GLN A 69 5.82 22.65 12.44
C GLN A 69 7.13 21.83 12.44
N ILE A 70 7.06 20.51 12.64
CA ILE A 70 8.23 19.62 12.59
C ILE A 70 8.87 19.62 11.20
N GLN A 71 8.08 19.59 10.11
CA GLN A 71 8.59 19.67 8.74
C GLN A 71 9.27 21.01 8.45
N LYS A 72 8.71 22.11 8.96
CA LYS A 72 9.30 23.44 8.83
C LYS A 72 10.64 23.54 9.56
N ASP A 73 10.74 22.97 10.75
CA ASP A 73 11.97 23.00 11.54
C ASP A 73 13.06 22.08 10.95
N SER A 74 12.70 20.92 10.39
CA SER A 74 13.64 20.05 9.66
C SER A 74 14.23 20.68 8.40
N ASN A 75 13.50 21.56 7.71
CA ASN A 75 14.00 22.24 6.50
C ASN A 75 14.92 23.43 6.79
N THR A 76 15.03 23.88 8.05
CA THR A 76 15.91 25.00 8.44
C THR A 76 17.34 24.58 8.78
N VAL A 77 17.65 23.28 8.79
CA VAL A 77 18.99 22.76 9.15
C VAL A 77 19.90 22.54 7.93
N GLU A 78 19.38 22.57 6.69
CA GLU A 78 20.20 22.44 5.48
C GLU A 78 20.73 23.79 4.93
N ASP A 79 20.23 24.95 5.38
CA ASP A 79 20.63 26.27 4.85
C ASP A 79 21.72 27.00 5.67
N THR A 80 22.49 26.29 6.51
CA THR A 80 23.56 26.93 7.32
C THR A 80 24.93 26.26 7.25
N VAL A 81 25.20 25.40 6.25
CA VAL A 81 26.54 24.77 6.11
C VAL A 81 27.32 25.26 4.87
N SER A 82 26.79 26.22 4.11
CA SER A 82 27.41 26.61 2.83
C SER A 82 28.55 27.64 2.92
N ASP A 83 28.99 28.06 4.11
CA ASP A 83 30.11 29.01 4.24
C ASP A 83 31.26 28.46 5.10
N GLN A 84 32.32 28.09 4.37
CA GLN A 84 33.73 28.04 4.77
C GLN A 84 34.26 26.79 5.48
N VAL A 85 34.81 25.85 4.70
CA VAL A 85 36.21 25.39 4.84
C VAL A 85 36.77 24.97 3.48
N GLU A 86 37.54 25.87 2.86
CA GLU A 86 38.42 25.54 1.74
C GLU A 86 39.65 24.75 2.22
N ASN A 87 39.80 23.55 1.63
CA ASN A 87 41.00 23.06 0.94
C ASN A 87 42.04 22.16 1.67
N LEU A 88 42.48 21.16 0.88
CA LEU A 88 43.73 20.38 0.88
C LEU A 88 43.74 18.99 1.55
N ALA A 89 43.32 17.97 0.80
CA ALA A 89 44.18 16.80 0.52
C ALA A 89 43.63 15.99 -0.67
N GLU A 90 44.36 16.04 -1.78
CA GLU A 90 44.22 15.12 -2.90
C GLU A 90 44.42 13.66 -2.46
N GLY A 91 43.60 12.76 -2.97
CA GLY A 91 43.71 11.32 -2.79
C GLY A 91 42.95 10.59 -3.87
N SER A 92 43.48 10.62 -5.09
CA SER A 92 43.11 9.70 -6.19
C SER A 92 43.28 8.25 -5.73
N LEU A 93 42.28 7.39 -5.93
CA LEU A 93 42.47 6.03 -6.42
C LEU A 93 41.14 5.34 -6.79
N ASP A 94 41.07 5.07 -8.09
CA ASP A 94 40.25 4.11 -8.81
C ASP A 94 40.15 2.74 -8.10
N THR A 95 38.95 2.15 -8.05
CA THR A 95 38.79 0.69 -8.11
C THR A 95 37.43 0.36 -8.74
N LYS A 96 37.48 0.02 -10.03
CA LYS A 96 36.49 -0.85 -10.67
C LYS A 96 36.71 -2.29 -10.21
N GLN A 97 35.63 -3.00 -9.88
CA GLN A 97 35.46 -4.47 -9.99
C GLN A 97 33.97 -4.74 -9.71
N ASP A 98 33.11 -4.95 -10.70
CA ASP A 98 32.91 -6.16 -11.51
C ASP A 98 32.99 -7.46 -10.70
N VAL A 99 31.82 -8.03 -10.37
CA VAL A 99 31.49 -9.47 -10.39
C VAL A 99 29.96 -9.58 -10.49
N SER A 100 29.40 -9.72 -11.69
CA SER A 100 29.12 -10.97 -12.40
C SER A 100 27.91 -11.75 -11.85
N VAL A 101 26.91 -11.82 -12.71
CA VAL A 101 25.69 -12.64 -12.67
C VAL A 101 26.05 -14.12 -12.85
N GLN A 102 25.12 -14.99 -12.43
CA GLN A 102 24.91 -16.41 -12.77
C GLN A 102 25.44 -17.42 -11.76
N GLN A 103 24.51 -18.13 -11.11
CA GLN A 103 24.46 -19.59 -11.25
C GLN A 103 23.07 -20.12 -10.88
N GLU A 104 22.30 -20.49 -11.90
CA GLU A 104 21.24 -21.48 -11.77
C GLU A 104 21.86 -22.81 -11.30
N SER A 105 21.26 -23.47 -10.33
CA SER A 105 21.51 -24.90 -10.10
C SER A 105 20.19 -25.56 -9.74
N GLN A 106 19.89 -26.56 -10.55
CA GLN A 106 18.62 -27.21 -10.69
C GLN A 106 18.26 -28.02 -9.43
N ILE A 107 17.04 -27.85 -8.95
CA ILE A 107 16.41 -28.81 -8.04
C ILE A 107 15.99 -30.01 -8.89
N SER A 108 16.68 -31.12 -8.69
CA SER A 108 16.34 -32.42 -9.25
C SER A 108 16.32 -33.46 -8.13
N VAL A 109 15.36 -34.39 -8.28
CA VAL A 109 15.17 -35.68 -7.57
C VAL A 109 14.64 -35.54 -6.12
N SER A 110 13.56 -36.20 -5.68
CA SER A 110 13.19 -37.60 -5.93
C SER A 110 11.73 -37.89 -5.55
N GLU A 111 11.04 -38.71 -6.37
CA GLU A 111 9.92 -39.56 -5.95
C GLU A 111 10.32 -40.37 -4.70
N SER A 112 9.39 -40.51 -3.76
CA SER A 112 9.44 -41.55 -2.72
C SER A 112 8.08 -42.23 -2.72
N ASN A 113 8.01 -43.39 -3.38
CA ASN A 113 7.01 -44.40 -3.11
C ASN A 113 7.39 -45.07 -1.78
N GLU A 114 6.46 -45.08 -0.82
CA GLU A 114 6.51 -45.97 0.34
C GLU A 114 5.52 -47.13 0.12
N ASP A 115 5.99 -48.30 0.56
CA ASP A 115 5.43 -49.67 0.42
C ASP A 115 3.98 -49.88 0.88
#